data_AF-A0A8J5ND77-F1
#
_entry.id   AF-A0A8J5ND77-F1
#
_cell.length_a   1.000
_cell.length_b   1.000
_cell.length_c   1.000
_cell.angle_alpha   90.00
_cell.angle_beta   90.00
_cell.angle_gamma   90.00
#
_symmetry.space_group_name_H-M   'P 1'
#
loop_
_entity.id
_entity.type
_entity.pdbx_description
1 polymer ?
#
loop_
_entity_poly.entity_id
_entity_poly.type
_entity_poly.pdbx_seq_one_letter_code
_entity_poly.pdbx_strand_id
1 'polypeptide(L)'
;MIVPLLHQWTKANALFKPPVINQCRTIELKLTKLWHKAVETSLGKRENNSHIDCGCPREKKIPVLELEFIRHRGQRQKAKEKQIANAKKREQIREREQKKKMKSEEAIQREEELCQDVYHFFDRKVPPINVNATKLSELVDLSLGVLEPPLTTSLTSQELRNLKETPMQVPKWPSHTQSVERCVKMVTEAAGHVYSHE
;
A
#
# COMPACT_ATOMS: atom_id res chain seq x y z
N MET A 1 6.75 11.16 -18.99
CA MET A 1 7.11 9.89 -19.65
C MET A 1 7.51 8.78 -18.66
N ILE A 2 7.02 8.77 -17.41
CA ILE A 2 7.44 7.80 -16.37
C ILE A 2 6.45 6.62 -16.26
N VAL A 3 5.18 6.84 -16.60
CA VAL A 3 4.09 5.85 -16.53
C VAL A 3 4.30 4.60 -17.41
N PRO A 4 4.86 4.69 -18.65
CA PRO A 4 5.04 3.51 -19.50
C PRO A 4 6.08 2.51 -18.94
N LEU A 5 7.12 3.02 -18.29
CA LEU A 5 8.22 2.21 -17.73
C LEU A 5 7.75 1.36 -16.55
N LEU A 6 6.91 1.94 -15.68
CA LEU A 6 6.35 1.21 -14.53
C LEU A 6 5.45 0.06 -15.01
N HIS A 7 4.62 0.28 -16.02
CA HIS A 7 3.75 -0.75 -16.57
C HIS A 7 4.53 -1.91 -17.19
N GLN A 8 5.60 -1.62 -17.94
CA GLN A 8 6.48 -2.64 -18.51
C GLN A 8 7.22 -3.44 -17.41
N TRP A 9 7.67 -2.78 -16.35
CA TRP A 9 8.33 -3.42 -15.22
C TRP A 9 7.39 -4.37 -14.46
N THR A 10 6.16 -3.96 -14.19
CA THR A 10 5.15 -4.82 -13.52
C THR A 10 4.81 -6.04 -14.38
N LYS A 11 4.71 -5.85 -15.71
CA LYS A 11 4.43 -6.94 -16.66
C LYS A 11 5.59 -7.96 -16.73
N ALA A 12 6.84 -7.47 -16.71
CA ALA A 12 8.02 -8.33 -16.69
C ALA A 12 8.13 -9.14 -15.39
N ASN A 13 7.87 -8.51 -14.24
CA ASN A 13 7.92 -9.18 -12.93
C ASN A 13 6.77 -10.17 -12.72
N ALA A 14 5.60 -9.95 -13.31
CA ALA A 14 4.49 -10.91 -13.25
C ALA A 14 4.83 -12.27 -13.88
N LEU A 15 5.77 -12.30 -14.83
CA LEU A 15 6.24 -13.51 -15.49
C LEU A 15 7.46 -14.15 -14.80
N PHE A 16 8.07 -13.45 -13.84
CA PHE A 16 9.21 -13.97 -13.09
C PHE A 16 8.73 -15.02 -12.09
N LYS A 17 8.88 -16.29 -12.45
CA LYS A 17 8.78 -17.39 -11.50
C LYS A 17 10.14 -17.52 -10.81
N PRO A 18 10.25 -17.29 -9.50
CA PRO A 18 11.53 -17.49 -8.82
C PRO A 18 11.97 -18.95 -9.05
N PRO A 19 13.28 -19.19 -9.23
CA PRO A 19 13.77 -20.55 -9.37
C PRO A 19 13.31 -21.36 -8.16
N VAL A 20 12.79 -22.57 -8.40
CA VAL A 20 12.35 -23.46 -7.32
C VAL A 20 13.60 -23.88 -6.55
N ILE A 21 13.94 -23.13 -5.51
CA ILE A 21 14.99 -23.50 -4.55
C ILE A 21 14.39 -24.62 -3.71
N ASN A 22 14.55 -25.86 -4.16
CA ASN A 22 14.23 -27.02 -3.36
C ASN A 22 15.16 -26.99 -2.14
N GLN A 23 14.63 -26.60 -0.98
CA GLN A 23 15.37 -26.63 0.27
C GLN A 23 15.91 -28.06 0.49
N CYS A 24 17.15 -28.20 0.97
CA CYS A 24 17.81 -29.50 1.15
C CYS A 24 16.91 -30.52 1.87
N ARG A 25 16.16 -30.07 2.87
CA ARG A 25 15.21 -30.90 3.65
C ARG A 25 14.11 -31.55 2.80
N THR A 26 13.63 -30.89 1.74
CA THR A 26 12.61 -31.44 0.83
C THR A 26 13.21 -32.50 -0.11
N ILE A 27 14.48 -32.35 -0.48
CA ILE A 27 15.21 -33.32 -1.32
C ILE A 27 15.55 -34.57 -0.51
N GLU A 28 16.05 -34.41 0.71
CA GLU A 28 16.36 -35.52 1.64
C GLU A 28 15.14 -36.39 1.92
N LEU A 29 13.98 -35.79 2.18
CA LEU A 29 12.70 -36.50 2.38
C LEU A 29 12.25 -37.28 1.13
N LYS A 30 12.51 -36.76 -0.07
CA LYS A 30 12.18 -37.46 -1.32
C LYS A 30 13.15 -38.61 -1.58
N LEU A 31 14.44 -38.41 -1.34
CA LEU A 31 15.48 -39.44 -1.47
C LEU A 31 15.24 -40.59 -0.49
N THR A 32 14.95 -40.30 0.77
CA THR A 32 14.65 -41.35 1.77
C THR A 32 13.40 -42.15 1.37
N LYS A 33 12.33 -41.51 0.89
CA LYS A 33 11.13 -42.23 0.41
C LYS A 33 11.43 -43.13 -0.80
N LEU A 34 12.19 -42.63 -1.76
CA LEU A 34 12.57 -43.41 -2.94
C LEU A 34 13.49 -44.58 -2.56
N TRP A 35 14.41 -44.37 -1.63
CA TRP A 35 15.30 -45.41 -1.12
C TRP A 35 14.52 -46.54 -0.42
N HIS A 36 13.61 -46.20 0.50
CA HIS A 36 12.77 -47.20 1.16
C HIS A 36 11.94 -47.99 0.14
N LYS A 37 11.36 -47.31 -0.84
CA LYS A 37 10.59 -47.97 -1.91
C LYS A 37 11.45 -48.91 -2.76
N ALA A 38 12.68 -48.53 -3.07
CA ALA A 38 13.62 -49.39 -3.79
C ALA A 38 14.01 -50.63 -2.96
N VAL A 39 14.27 -50.45 -1.66
CA VAL A 39 14.58 -51.54 -0.72
C VAL A 39 13.39 -52.51 -0.57
N GLU A 40 12.17 -51.99 -0.46
CA GLU A 40 10.97 -52.85 -0.39
C GLU A 40 10.76 -53.63 -1.70
N THR A 41 11.05 -53.00 -2.84
CA THR A 41 10.95 -53.64 -4.16
C THR A 41 11.99 -54.75 -4.32
N SER A 42 13.23 -54.53 -3.86
CA SER A 42 14.29 -55.54 -3.94
C SER A 42 14.09 -56.72 -2.99
N LEU A 43 13.40 -56.50 -1.87
CA LEU A 43 12.98 -57.56 -0.94
C LEU A 43 11.73 -58.33 -1.41
N GLY A 44 11.22 -58.05 -2.63
CA GLY A 44 10.08 -58.77 -3.19
C GLY A 44 8.74 -58.45 -2.54
N LYS A 45 8.67 -57.43 -1.67
CA LYS A 45 7.41 -56.91 -1.12
C LYS A 45 6.71 -56.10 -2.21
N ARG A 46 5.97 -56.78 -3.08
CA ARG A 46 4.93 -56.11 -3.87
C ARG A 46 3.87 -55.59 -2.89
N GLU A 47 3.39 -54.37 -3.11
CA GLU A 47 2.15 -53.90 -2.49
C GLU A 47 1.01 -54.79 -3.03
N ASN A 48 0.79 -55.92 -2.35
CA ASN A 48 -0.27 -56.85 -2.65
C ASN A 48 -1.59 -56.16 -2.31
N ASN A 49 -2.14 -55.45 -3.29
CA ASN A 49 -3.49 -54.90 -3.22
C ASN A 49 -4.57 -55.98 -3.45
N SER A 50 -4.21 -57.27 -3.29
CA SER A 50 -5.11 -58.40 -3.40
C SER A 50 -5.41 -58.96 -2.01
N HIS A 51 -6.65 -58.75 -1.56
CA HIS A 51 -7.32 -59.38 -0.42
C HIS A 51 -7.33 -60.94 -0.47
N ILE A 52 -6.70 -61.55 -1.46
CA ILE A 52 -6.78 -62.99 -1.74
C ILE A 52 -5.92 -63.80 -0.73
N ASP A 53 -4.85 -63.21 -0.19
CA ASP A 53 -3.92 -63.90 0.72
C ASP A 53 -4.06 -63.46 2.20
N CYS A 54 -5.28 -63.12 2.66
CA CYS A 54 -5.47 -63.03 4.11
C CYS A 54 -5.50 -64.45 4.71
N GLY A 55 -4.66 -64.70 5.72
CA GLY A 55 -4.53 -65.98 6.43
C GLY A 55 -5.72 -66.32 7.34
N CYS A 56 -6.85 -65.62 7.20
CA CYS A 56 -8.05 -65.92 7.96
C CYS A 56 -8.71 -67.21 7.45
N PRO A 57 -9.23 -68.08 8.34
CA PRO A 57 -9.99 -69.25 7.94
C PRO A 57 -11.20 -68.84 7.09
N ARG A 58 -11.57 -69.68 6.11
CA ARG A 58 -12.55 -69.38 5.04
C ARG A 58 -13.89 -68.87 5.57
N GLU A 59 -14.32 -69.37 6.72
CA GLU A 59 -15.56 -69.00 7.41
C GLU A 59 -15.58 -67.56 7.93
N LYS A 60 -14.40 -66.96 8.15
CA LYS A 60 -14.25 -65.55 8.59
C LYS A 60 -13.94 -64.59 7.43
N LYS A 61 -13.82 -65.10 6.20
CA LYS A 61 -13.58 -64.25 5.03
C LYS A 61 -14.89 -63.56 4.65
N ILE A 62 -14.86 -62.24 4.62
CA ILE A 62 -15.99 -61.43 4.17
C ILE A 62 -16.27 -61.79 2.71
N PRO A 63 -17.50 -62.18 2.35
CA PRO A 63 -17.88 -62.42 0.97
C PRO A 63 -17.54 -61.24 0.07
N VAL A 64 -17.09 -61.51 -1.15
CA VAL A 64 -16.65 -60.48 -2.11
C VAL A 64 -17.71 -59.40 -2.34
N LEU A 65 -18.98 -59.80 -2.42
CA LEU A 65 -20.11 -58.87 -2.56
C LEU A 65 -20.27 -57.91 -1.36
N GLU A 66 -19.98 -58.39 -0.14
CA GLU A 66 -20.08 -57.60 1.08
C GLU A 66 -18.88 -56.65 1.23
N LEU A 67 -17.69 -57.05 0.75
CA LEU A 67 -16.53 -56.15 0.61
C LEU A 67 -16.77 -55.01 -0.37
N GLU A 68 -17.38 -55.31 -1.52
CA GLU A 68 -17.76 -54.29 -2.51
C GLU A 68 -18.78 -53.30 -1.93
N PHE A 69 -19.75 -53.80 -1.17
CA PHE A 69 -20.72 -52.98 -0.45
C PHE A 69 -20.06 -52.06 0.59
N ILE A 70 -19.13 -52.57 1.40
CA ILE A 70 -18.35 -51.78 2.38
C ILE A 70 -17.50 -50.73 1.66
N ARG A 71 -16.85 -51.10 0.55
CA ARG A 71 -16.04 -50.18 -0.27
C ARG A 71 -16.89 -49.04 -0.82
N HIS A 72 -18.07 -49.35 -1.38
CA HIS A 72 -18.97 -48.36 -1.94
C HIS A 72 -19.55 -47.43 -0.86
N ARG A 73 -19.92 -47.95 0.33
CA ARG A 73 -20.32 -47.12 1.48
C ARG A 73 -19.19 -46.20 1.94
N GLY A 74 -17.97 -46.73 2.06
CA GLY A 74 -16.79 -45.94 2.43
C GLY A 74 -16.47 -44.85 1.41
N GLN A 75 -16.61 -45.13 0.11
CA GLN A 75 -16.42 -44.11 -0.94
C GLN A 75 -17.48 -43.01 -0.88
N ARG A 76 -18.76 -43.36 -0.67
CA ARG A 76 -19.84 -42.39 -0.49
C ARG A 76 -19.63 -41.51 0.74
N GLN A 77 -19.18 -42.09 1.86
CA GLN A 77 -18.88 -41.33 3.08
C GLN A 77 -17.71 -40.37 2.87
N LYS A 78 -16.61 -40.85 2.27
CA LYS A 78 -15.46 -40.00 1.90
C LYS A 78 -15.85 -38.88 0.93
N ALA A 79 -16.76 -39.13 -0.01
CA ALA A 79 -17.25 -38.11 -0.93
C ALA A 79 -18.05 -37.02 -0.18
N LYS A 80 -18.93 -37.42 0.76
CA LYS A 80 -19.67 -36.49 1.61
C LYS A 80 -18.74 -35.66 2.49
N GLU A 81 -17.75 -36.28 3.13
CA GLU A 81 -16.75 -35.58 3.96
C GLU A 81 -15.95 -34.55 3.14
N LYS A 82 -15.52 -34.92 1.92
CA LYS A 82 -14.84 -34.00 1.01
C LYS A 82 -15.73 -32.81 0.60
N GLN A 83 -17.01 -33.05 0.36
CA GLN A 83 -17.97 -31.97 0.05
C GLN A 83 -18.13 -31.01 1.22
N ILE A 84 -18.28 -31.53 2.44
CA ILE A 84 -18.38 -30.72 3.67
C ILE A 84 -17.10 -29.92 3.90
N ALA A 85 -15.93 -30.54 3.76
CA ALA A 85 -14.64 -29.86 3.92
C ALA A 85 -14.45 -28.73 2.89
N ASN A 86 -14.85 -28.97 1.64
CA ASN A 86 -14.79 -27.95 0.60
C ASN A 86 -15.76 -26.79 0.86
N ALA A 87 -16.97 -27.06 1.37
CA ALA A 87 -17.92 -26.02 1.75
C ALA A 87 -17.36 -25.13 2.88
N LYS A 88 -16.81 -25.73 3.94
CA LYS A 88 -16.16 -25.01 5.05
C LYS A 88 -14.98 -24.16 4.56
N LYS A 89 -14.16 -24.70 3.65
CA LYS A 89 -13.02 -23.95 3.08
C LYS A 89 -13.50 -22.73 2.27
N ARG A 90 -14.59 -22.86 1.50
CA ARG A 90 -15.17 -21.73 0.74
C ARG A 90 -15.74 -20.65 1.65
N GLU A 91 -16.37 -21.04 2.74
CA GLU A 91 -16.86 -20.11 3.76
C GLU A 91 -15.72 -19.33 4.43
N GLN A 92 -14.67 -20.02 4.85
CA GLN A 92 -13.49 -19.39 5.45
C GLN A 92 -12.77 -18.42 4.49
N ILE A 93 -12.75 -18.70 3.19
CA ILE A 93 -12.21 -17.78 2.17
C ILE A 93 -13.07 -16.51 2.10
N ARG A 94 -14.40 -16.64 2.06
CA ARG A 94 -15.32 -15.50 2.03
C ARG A 94 -15.19 -14.59 3.24
N GLU A 95 -15.09 -15.15 4.44
CA GLU A 95 -14.86 -14.36 5.67
C GLU A 95 -13.54 -13.59 5.63
N ARG A 96 -12.46 -14.21 5.11
CA ARG A 96 -11.16 -13.53 4.99
C ARG A 96 -11.20 -12.38 3.98
N GLU A 97 -11.92 -12.55 2.88
CA GLU A 97 -12.12 -11.49 1.89
C GLU A 97 -12.94 -10.32 2.47
N GLN A 98 -14.02 -10.61 3.19
CA GLN A 98 -14.82 -9.59 3.87
C GLN A 98 -13.99 -8.83 4.92
N LYS A 99 -13.21 -9.53 5.74
CA LYS A 99 -12.30 -8.89 6.72
C LYS A 99 -11.25 -8.02 6.06
N LYS A 100 -10.72 -8.43 4.90
CA LYS A 100 -9.78 -7.60 4.13
C LYS A 100 -10.44 -6.34 3.59
N LYS A 101 -11.67 -6.45 3.08
CA LYS A 101 -12.45 -5.30 2.60
C LYS A 101 -12.75 -4.30 3.70
N MET A 102 -13.28 -4.76 4.84
CA MET A 102 -13.54 -3.88 5.99
C MET A 102 -12.25 -3.21 6.45
N LYS A 103 -11.13 -3.94 6.52
CA LYS A 103 -9.85 -3.36 6.94
C LYS A 103 -9.29 -2.35 5.92
N SER A 104 -9.52 -2.54 4.61
CA SER A 104 -9.13 -1.56 3.60
C SER A 104 -10.04 -0.32 3.63
N GLU A 105 -11.35 -0.50 3.85
CA GLU A 105 -12.30 0.61 3.99
C GLU A 105 -11.99 1.44 5.24
N GLU A 106 -11.72 0.80 6.39
CA GLU A 106 -11.25 1.48 7.60
C GLU A 106 -9.93 2.23 7.38
N ALA A 107 -9.02 1.71 6.55
CA ALA A 107 -7.75 2.37 6.25
C ALA A 107 -7.98 3.62 5.38
N ILE A 108 -8.84 3.51 4.35
CA ILE A 108 -9.24 4.64 3.50
C ILE A 108 -9.92 5.72 4.36
N GLN A 109 -10.83 5.33 5.24
CA GLN A 109 -11.53 6.28 6.10
C GLN A 109 -10.59 7.00 7.09
N ARG A 110 -9.59 6.30 7.65
CA ARG A 110 -8.54 6.94 8.46
C ARG A 110 -7.67 7.91 7.65
N GLU A 111 -7.34 7.56 6.41
CA GLU A 111 -6.60 8.47 5.53
C GLU A 111 -7.43 9.70 5.15
N GLU A 112 -8.73 9.54 4.89
CA GLU A 112 -9.65 10.67 4.62
C GLU A 112 -9.81 11.59 5.84
N GLU A 113 -9.98 11.04 7.05
CA GLU A 113 -10.02 11.82 8.30
C GLU A 113 -8.72 12.59 8.53
N LEU A 114 -7.56 11.97 8.25
CA LEU A 114 -6.26 12.65 8.35
C LEU A 114 -6.10 13.75 7.28
N CYS A 115 -6.74 13.59 6.12
CA CYS A 115 -6.67 14.52 5.00
C CYS A 115 -7.61 15.74 5.19
N GLN A 116 -8.71 15.58 5.93
CA GLN A 116 -9.64 16.67 6.25
C GLN A 116 -8.99 17.79 7.07
N ASP A 117 -7.99 17.48 7.90
CA ASP A 117 -7.23 18.49 8.66
C ASP A 117 -6.10 19.17 7.85
N VAL A 118 -5.81 18.72 6.62
CA VAL A 118 -4.62 19.13 5.84
C VAL A 118 -4.95 20.04 4.64
N TYR A 119 -6.19 20.05 4.13
CA TYR A 119 -6.54 20.77 2.88
C TYR A 119 -7.59 21.87 3.04
N HIS A 120 -7.41 22.78 4.00
CA HIS A 120 -7.88 24.15 3.81
C HIS A 120 -6.81 24.95 3.09
N PHE A 121 -6.65 24.71 1.79
CA PHE A 121 -6.10 25.71 0.88
C PHE A 121 -7.10 26.88 0.90
N PHE A 122 -6.81 27.91 1.68
CA PHE A 122 -7.61 29.12 1.66
C PHE A 122 -7.43 29.78 0.30
N ASP A 123 -8.51 29.89 -0.48
CA ASP A 123 -8.50 30.71 -1.69
C ASP A 123 -8.19 32.16 -1.28
N ARG A 124 -6.99 32.63 -1.66
CA ARG A 124 -6.52 33.98 -1.33
C ARG A 124 -7.51 35.00 -1.89
N LYS A 125 -8.23 35.68 -0.99
CA LYS A 125 -9.06 36.83 -1.36
C LYS A 125 -8.16 38.04 -1.54
N VAL A 126 -8.03 38.53 -2.77
CA VAL A 126 -7.37 39.81 -3.04
C VAL A 126 -8.41 40.92 -2.81
N PRO A 127 -8.16 41.90 -1.93
CA PRO A 127 -9.10 42.98 -1.72
C PRO A 127 -9.21 43.85 -2.98
N PRO A 128 -10.37 44.46 -3.25
CA PRO A 128 -10.51 45.40 -4.34
C PRO A 128 -9.61 46.63 -4.10
N ILE A 129 -8.88 47.04 -5.14
CA ILE A 129 -7.99 48.21 -5.09
C ILE A 129 -8.78 49.46 -5.49
N ASN A 130 -8.71 50.51 -4.67
CA ASN A 130 -9.30 51.81 -4.97
C ASN A 130 -8.36 52.63 -5.87
N VAL A 131 -8.60 52.60 -7.18
CA VAL A 131 -7.78 53.33 -8.17
C VAL A 131 -7.82 54.85 -8.03
N ASN A 132 -8.81 55.40 -7.32
CA ASN A 132 -8.96 56.84 -7.09
C ASN A 132 -8.34 57.30 -5.76
N ALA A 133 -7.66 56.41 -5.04
CA ALA A 133 -7.04 56.74 -3.76
C ALA A 133 -5.96 57.81 -3.93
N THR A 134 -6.04 58.88 -3.14
CA THR A 134 -5.00 59.91 -3.09
C THR A 134 -3.92 59.58 -2.05
N LYS A 135 -4.27 58.76 -1.06
CA LYS A 135 -3.37 58.31 0.01
C LYS A 135 -3.25 56.79 0.00
N LEU A 136 -2.07 56.28 0.37
CA LEU A 136 -1.81 54.85 0.43
C LEU A 136 -2.76 54.10 1.38
N SER A 137 -3.19 54.74 2.47
CA SER A 137 -4.15 54.18 3.43
C SER A 137 -5.54 53.96 2.84
N GLU A 138 -5.88 54.67 1.77
CA GLU A 138 -7.19 54.59 1.09
C GLU A 138 -7.16 53.62 -0.11
N LEU A 139 -5.97 53.09 -0.46
CA LEU A 139 -5.75 52.24 -1.62
C LEU A 139 -6.40 50.86 -1.44
N VAL A 140 -6.40 50.35 -0.21
CA VAL A 140 -6.99 49.05 0.16
C VAL A 140 -7.75 49.22 1.47
N ASP A 141 -9.02 48.82 1.48
CA ASP A 141 -9.82 48.81 2.70
C ASP A 141 -9.50 47.57 3.55
N LEU A 142 -8.63 47.76 4.56
CA LEU A 142 -8.25 46.71 5.51
C LEU A 142 -9.32 46.43 6.57
N SER A 143 -10.40 47.22 6.63
CA SER A 143 -11.50 46.98 7.57
C SER A 143 -12.41 45.82 7.13
N LEU A 144 -12.34 45.42 5.85
CA LEU A 144 -13.10 44.32 5.28
C LEU A 144 -12.66 42.92 5.77
N GLY A 145 -11.50 42.84 6.45
CA GLY A 145 -11.04 41.61 7.08
C GLY A 145 -9.53 41.51 7.20
N VAL A 146 -9.08 40.55 8.00
CA VAL A 146 -7.65 40.20 8.12
C VAL A 146 -7.25 39.43 6.86
N LEU A 147 -6.43 40.05 6.01
CA LEU A 147 -5.90 39.43 4.81
C LEU A 147 -4.62 38.67 5.14
N GLU A 148 -4.54 37.44 4.64
CA GLU A 148 -3.36 36.64 4.82
C GLU A 148 -2.23 37.08 3.85
N PRO A 149 -0.98 37.22 4.34
CA PRO A 149 0.16 37.48 3.47
C PRO A 149 0.36 36.36 2.43
N PRO A 150 0.78 36.67 1.19
CA PRO A 150 1.08 35.65 0.19
C PRO A 150 2.13 34.62 0.64
N LEU A 151 2.97 35.01 1.60
CA LEU A 151 4.00 34.15 2.16
C LEU A 151 3.43 33.03 3.03
N THR A 152 2.27 33.25 3.66
CA THR A 152 1.67 32.28 4.60
C THR A 152 0.49 31.53 4.01
N THR A 153 -0.03 31.93 2.85
CA THR A 153 -1.20 31.30 2.21
C THR A 153 -1.07 29.79 1.93
N SER A 154 0.14 29.25 1.86
CA SER A 154 0.39 27.82 1.64
C SER A 154 0.64 27.05 2.94
N LEU A 155 0.64 27.72 4.09
CA LEU A 155 0.96 27.14 5.39
C LEU A 155 -0.31 26.79 6.15
N THR A 156 -0.30 25.63 6.77
CA THR A 156 -1.37 25.21 7.69
C THR A 156 -1.30 26.00 9.00
N SER A 157 -2.43 26.08 9.70
CA SER A 157 -2.49 26.69 11.04
C SER A 157 -1.50 26.06 12.04
N GLN A 158 -1.16 24.78 11.86
CA GLN A 158 -0.18 24.10 12.70
C GLN A 158 1.25 24.54 12.35
N GLU A 159 1.59 24.66 11.07
CA GLU A 159 2.89 25.17 10.65
C GLU A 159 3.11 26.62 11.10
N LEU A 160 2.06 27.45 11.08
CA LEU A 160 2.11 28.81 11.62
C LEU A 160 2.39 28.83 13.14
N ARG A 161 1.78 27.92 13.91
CA ARG A 161 2.09 27.75 15.33
C ARG A 161 3.54 27.30 15.53
N ASN A 162 4.02 26.36 14.72
CA ASN A 162 5.39 25.88 14.78
C ASN A 162 6.41 27.00 14.46
N LEU A 163 6.13 27.87 13.49
CA LEU A 163 6.97 29.03 13.18
C LEU A 163 7.01 30.07 14.32
N LYS A 164 5.93 30.18 15.09
CA LYS A 164 5.87 31.04 16.28
C LYS A 164 6.73 30.47 17.42
N GLU A 165 6.69 29.15 17.62
CA GLU A 165 7.46 28.47 18.67
C GLU A 165 8.95 28.33 18.30
N THR A 166 9.22 28.09 17.02
CA THR A 166 10.57 27.94 16.46
C THR A 166 10.75 28.89 15.28
N PRO A 167 11.16 30.15 15.56
CA PRO A 167 11.42 31.12 14.51
C PRO A 167 12.51 30.62 13.56
N MET A 168 12.32 30.87 12.26
CA MET A 168 13.33 30.54 11.25
C MET A 168 14.64 31.27 11.55
N GLN A 169 15.75 30.53 11.64
CA GLN A 169 17.08 31.13 11.79
C GLN A 169 17.56 31.63 10.44
N VAL A 170 17.64 32.95 10.29
CA VAL A 170 18.18 33.57 9.08
C VAL A 170 19.69 33.71 9.23
N PRO A 171 20.50 33.25 8.25
CA PRO A 171 21.94 33.50 8.26
C PRO A 171 22.24 35.00 8.34
N LYS A 172 23.37 35.37 8.94
CA LYS A 172 23.82 36.77 8.96
C LYS A 172 24.31 37.16 7.57
N TRP A 173 23.37 37.55 6.71
CA TRP A 173 23.69 38.10 5.40
C TRP A 173 24.38 39.46 5.57
N PRO A 174 25.41 39.76 4.76
CA PRO A 174 26.07 41.06 4.84
C PRO A 174 25.14 42.13 4.24
N SER A 175 24.45 42.88 5.10
CA SER A 175 23.50 43.93 4.70
C SER A 175 24.15 45.19 4.14
N HIS A 176 25.47 45.34 4.31
CA HIS A 176 26.26 46.53 3.95
C HIS A 176 27.39 46.21 2.98
N THR A 177 27.11 45.37 1.99
CA THR A 177 28.08 45.21 0.90
C THR A 177 28.06 46.46 0.02
N GLN A 178 29.23 46.86 -0.46
CA GLN A 178 29.37 48.01 -1.36
C GLN A 178 28.50 47.86 -2.63
N SER A 179 28.27 46.61 -3.09
CA SER A 179 27.37 46.32 -4.20
C SER A 179 25.91 46.65 -3.87
N VAL A 180 25.42 46.30 -2.68
CA VAL A 180 24.08 46.64 -2.23
C VAL A 180 23.91 48.16 -2.14
N GLU A 181 24.88 48.87 -1.55
CA GLU A 181 24.82 50.34 -1.45
C GLU A 181 24.80 51.03 -2.82
N ARG A 182 25.65 50.58 -3.77
CA ARG A 182 25.64 51.08 -5.15
C ARG A 182 24.31 50.78 -5.85
N CYS A 183 23.74 49.59 -5.65
CA CYS A 183 22.46 49.20 -6.22
C CYS A 183 21.32 50.10 -5.71
N VAL A 184 21.23 50.28 -4.39
CA VAL A 184 20.23 51.16 -3.77
C VAL A 184 20.38 52.59 -4.31
N LYS A 185 21.60 53.13 -4.37
CA LYS A 185 21.86 54.45 -4.95
C LYS A 185 21.36 54.57 -6.40
N MET A 186 21.72 53.62 -7.27
CA MET A 186 21.30 53.65 -8.68
C MET A 186 19.77 53.57 -8.82
N VAL A 187 19.10 52.73 -8.03
CA VAL A 187 17.63 52.60 -8.04
C VAL A 187 16.97 53.90 -7.55
N THR A 188 17.52 54.53 -6.52
CA THR A 188 17.02 55.82 -6.01
C THR A 188 17.20 56.95 -7.03
N GLU A 189 18.37 57.04 -7.68
CA GLU A 189 18.62 58.01 -8.76
C GLU A 189 17.66 57.79 -9.94
N ALA A 190 17.48 56.53 -10.37
CA ALA A 190 16.54 56.19 -11.44
C ALA A 190 15.09 56.52 -11.06
N ALA A 191 14.65 56.19 -9.84
CA ALA A 191 13.30 56.51 -9.37
C ALA A 191 13.04 58.02 -9.33
N GLY A 192 14.05 58.82 -8.95
CA GLY A 192 13.98 60.27 -8.99
C GLY A 192 13.79 60.84 -10.41
N HIS A 193 14.28 60.14 -11.44
CA HIS A 193 14.05 60.53 -12.84
C HIS A 193 12.68 60.11 -13.38
N VAL A 194 12.07 59.06 -12.82
CA VAL A 194 10.73 58.57 -13.25
C VAL A 194 9.62 59.39 -12.62
N TYR A 195 9.79 59.86 -11.39
CA TYR A 195 8.90 60.84 -10.78
C TYR A 195 9.23 62.24 -11.31
N SER A 196 8.74 62.57 -12.51
CA SER A 196 8.69 63.95 -12.98
C SER A 196 7.82 64.76 -12.03
N HIS A 197 8.42 65.78 -11.41
CA HIS A 197 7.70 66.87 -10.74
C HIS A 197 6.90 67.61 -11.82
N GLU A 198 5.57 67.47 -11.79
CA GLU A 198 4.68 68.57 -12.21
C GLU A 198 4.63 69.63 -11.10
#